data_AF-A0A0D3KLW2-F1
#
_entry.id   AF-A0A0D3KLW2-F1
#
_cell.length_a   1.000
_cell.length_b   1.000
_cell.length_c   1.000
_cell.angle_alpha   90.00
_cell.angle_beta   90.00
_cell.angle_gamma   90.00
#
_symmetry.space_group_name_H-M   'P 1'
#
loop_
_entity.id
_entity.type
_entity.pdbx_description
1 polymer ?
#
loop_
_entity_poly.entity_id
_entity_poly.type
_entity_poly.pdbx_seq_one_letter_code
_entity_poly.pdbx_strand_id
1 'polypeptide(L)'
;MDFTPNYICDADAMARIHDSAAGRPEAVKFIVVVRDPVARAFSEWSMFALGWNWDPVKNFSAAMAYKLQALQRCNRSLYLNVSRLRQLPTTELAAYLRKCFDYGRATMYATSSMYSACLLHALRYFKREQFLVLRYEDLMAMDATATLRLLSRFTGLHLDDSTAAKARGQCQPARLRAGKQGKADAPPNAYSSSSPHAAEMLAEAAPQLEAVFAPYNALLRELLHPRLSWAASDHRKVPLSAEAKARVAAERYQRRLALRRRQVSRRVAQIERAAEVRSRIGGAAAAAGRGAGRGAIARGARRRGGARRLPGRRGEAHEGAASR
;
A
#
# COMPACT_ATOMS: atom_id res chain seq x y z
N MET A 1 17.13 -8.36 -4.27
CA MET A 1 15.74 -8.68 -3.88
C MET A 1 15.00 -7.37 -3.80
N ASP A 2 13.86 -7.25 -4.47
CA ASP A 2 12.97 -6.07 -4.38
C ASP A 2 11.64 -6.48 -3.74
N PHE A 3 10.92 -5.52 -3.15
CA PHE A 3 9.61 -5.74 -2.56
C PHE A 3 8.64 -4.62 -2.95
N THR A 4 7.85 -4.88 -3.99
CA THR A 4 6.79 -3.98 -4.45
C THR A 4 5.47 -4.75 -4.56
N PRO A 5 4.56 -4.65 -3.56
CA PRO A 5 3.36 -5.50 -3.46
C PRO A 5 2.41 -5.47 -4.66
N ASN A 6 2.43 -4.39 -5.45
CA ASN A 6 1.49 -4.18 -6.54
C ASN A 6 1.95 -4.77 -7.88
N TYR A 7 3.21 -5.19 -8.02
CA TYR A 7 3.76 -5.64 -9.30
C TYR A 7 2.95 -6.75 -9.95
N ILE A 8 2.40 -7.68 -9.15
CA ILE A 8 1.67 -8.81 -9.71
C ILE A 8 0.37 -8.41 -10.42
N CYS A 9 -0.23 -7.28 -10.02
CA CYS A 9 -1.44 -6.73 -10.61
C CYS A 9 -1.17 -5.58 -11.60
N ASP A 10 0.08 -5.14 -11.73
CA ASP A 10 0.50 -4.18 -12.73
C ASP A 10 0.88 -4.94 -14.02
N ALA A 11 0.05 -4.79 -15.05
CA ALA A 11 0.24 -5.51 -16.31
C ALA A 11 1.58 -5.18 -16.99
N ASP A 12 2.05 -3.95 -16.86
CA ASP A 12 3.27 -3.47 -17.49
C ASP A 12 4.50 -3.85 -16.66
N ALA A 13 4.35 -3.99 -15.34
CA ALA A 13 5.44 -4.48 -14.49
C ALA A 13 5.86 -5.90 -14.88
N MET A 14 4.92 -6.83 -15.07
CA MET A 14 5.26 -8.21 -15.43
C MET A 14 5.97 -8.31 -16.78
N ALA A 15 5.49 -7.59 -17.79
CA ALA A 15 6.14 -7.51 -19.10
C ALA A 15 7.55 -6.92 -18.99
N ARG A 16 7.71 -5.78 -18.31
CA ARG A 16 9.03 -5.14 -18.14
C ARG A 16 10.02 -5.99 -17.35
N ILE A 17 9.56 -6.69 -16.31
CA ILE A 17 10.43 -7.61 -15.55
C ILE A 17 10.89 -8.76 -16.44
N HIS A 18 9.99 -9.29 -17.27
CA HIS A 18 10.34 -10.36 -18.21
C HIS A 18 11.39 -9.88 -19.22
N ASP A 19 11.17 -8.71 -19.83
CA ASP A 19 12.05 -8.17 -20.88
C ASP A 19 13.41 -7.70 -20.33
N SER A 20 13.43 -7.19 -19.09
CA SER A 20 14.66 -6.73 -18.42
C SER A 20 15.52 -7.86 -17.85
N ALA A 21 15.07 -9.11 -17.89
CA ALA A 21 15.79 -10.26 -17.34
C ALA A 21 17.05 -10.67 -18.13
N ALA A 22 17.58 -9.81 -18.99
CA ALA A 22 18.83 -9.99 -19.76
C ALA A 22 18.92 -11.35 -20.49
N GLY A 23 17.81 -11.81 -21.07
CA GLY A 23 17.73 -13.09 -21.78
C GLY A 23 17.64 -14.32 -20.86
N ARG A 24 17.48 -14.13 -19.54
CA ARG A 24 17.32 -15.20 -18.54
C ARG A 24 16.03 -15.06 -17.71
N PRO A 25 14.85 -14.95 -18.34
CA PRO A 25 13.60 -14.79 -17.61
C PRO A 25 13.34 -15.93 -16.63
N GLU A 26 13.88 -17.14 -16.84
CA GLU A 26 13.75 -18.32 -15.97
C GLU A 26 14.43 -18.18 -14.60
N ALA A 27 15.44 -17.30 -14.52
CA ALA A 27 16.16 -17.02 -13.28
C ALA A 27 15.37 -16.10 -12.33
N VAL A 28 14.39 -15.36 -12.86
CA VAL A 28 13.52 -14.51 -12.04
C VAL A 28 12.59 -15.39 -11.21
N LYS A 29 12.53 -15.12 -9.90
CA LYS A 29 11.67 -15.84 -8.95
C LYS A 29 10.77 -14.86 -8.21
N PHE A 30 9.51 -15.24 -8.04
CA PHE A 30 8.49 -14.46 -7.35
C PHE A 30 8.08 -15.17 -6.06
N ILE A 31 8.11 -14.43 -4.96
CA ILE A 31 7.50 -14.87 -3.70
C ILE A 31 6.24 -14.03 -3.52
N VAL A 32 5.08 -14.69 -3.55
CA VAL A 32 3.78 -14.05 -3.49
C VAL A 32 3.09 -14.51 -2.22
N VAL A 33 2.83 -13.58 -1.30
CA VAL A 33 2.05 -13.87 -0.09
C VAL A 33 0.62 -13.43 -0.33
N VAL A 34 -0.30 -14.39 -0.34
CA VAL A 34 -1.75 -14.16 -0.46
C VAL A 34 -2.41 -14.41 0.88
N ARG A 35 -3.42 -13.61 1.22
CA ARG A 35 -4.21 -13.73 2.44
C ARG A 35 -5.67 -13.95 2.07
N ASP A 36 -6.51 -14.42 3.00
CA ASP A 36 -7.97 -14.37 2.82
C ASP A 36 -8.38 -13.04 2.14
N PRO A 37 -9.03 -13.07 0.97
CA PRO A 37 -9.34 -11.87 0.19
C PRO A 37 -10.19 -10.84 0.93
N VAL A 38 -11.14 -11.29 1.77
CA VAL A 38 -12.01 -10.41 2.57
C VAL A 38 -11.17 -9.68 3.62
N ALA A 39 -10.36 -10.43 4.38
CA ALA A 39 -9.47 -9.90 5.39
C ALA A 39 -8.37 -9.00 4.80
N ARG A 40 -7.86 -9.34 3.61
CA ARG A 40 -6.91 -8.49 2.87
C ARG A 40 -7.57 -7.19 2.45
N ALA A 41 -8.74 -7.24 1.81
CA ALA A 41 -9.46 -6.06 1.37
C ALA A 41 -9.75 -5.12 2.55
N PHE A 42 -10.25 -5.69 3.65
CA PHE A 42 -10.47 -4.95 4.89
C PHE A 42 -9.18 -4.35 5.45
N SER A 43 -8.08 -5.09 5.38
CA SER A 43 -6.81 -4.64 5.93
C SER A 43 -6.22 -3.45 5.18
N GLU A 44 -6.25 -3.52 3.86
CA GLU A 44 -5.80 -2.43 3.01
C GLU A 44 -6.72 -1.22 3.09
N TRP A 45 -8.05 -1.43 3.05
CA TRP A 45 -9.02 -0.36 3.31
C TRP A 45 -8.78 0.30 4.67
N SER A 46 -8.58 -0.48 5.74
CA SER A 46 -8.33 0.08 7.08
C SER A 46 -7.07 0.94 7.11
N MET A 47 -6.02 0.53 6.38
CA MET A 47 -4.79 1.32 6.26
C MET A 47 -5.05 2.65 5.55
N PHE A 48 -5.69 2.64 4.38
CA PHE A 48 -5.91 3.86 3.60
C PHE A 48 -7.02 4.76 4.17
N ALA A 49 -8.14 4.19 4.57
CA ALA A 49 -9.28 4.94 5.09
C ALA A 49 -9.04 5.40 6.53
N LEU A 50 -8.62 4.51 7.43
CA LEU A 50 -8.55 4.82 8.86
C LEU A 50 -7.14 5.27 9.31
N GLY A 51 -6.10 4.67 8.71
CA GLY A 51 -4.71 4.95 9.05
C GLY A 51 -4.20 6.24 8.42
N TRP A 52 -4.22 6.30 7.09
CA TRP A 52 -3.60 7.38 6.31
C TRP A 52 -4.59 8.47 5.89
N ASN A 53 -5.89 8.21 6.04
CA ASN A 53 -6.96 9.11 5.65
C ASN A 53 -6.95 9.47 4.14
N TRP A 54 -6.45 8.56 3.30
CA TRP A 54 -6.40 8.71 1.84
C TRP A 54 -7.71 8.33 1.15
N ASP A 55 -8.42 7.33 1.69
CA ASP A 55 -9.74 6.96 1.18
C ASP A 55 -10.82 7.73 1.94
N PRO A 56 -11.66 8.56 1.30
CA PRO A 56 -12.68 9.34 1.98
C PRO A 56 -13.81 8.48 2.57
N VAL A 57 -14.04 7.26 2.07
CA VAL A 57 -15.15 6.40 2.49
C VAL A 57 -14.76 5.59 3.73
N LYS A 58 -15.24 6.02 4.89
CA LYS A 58 -14.91 5.41 6.21
C LYS A 58 -15.82 4.26 6.63
N ASN A 59 -16.79 3.89 5.80
CA ASN A 59 -17.56 2.66 5.95
C ASN A 59 -17.02 1.61 4.97
N PHE A 60 -16.58 0.46 5.47
CA PHE A 60 -15.96 -0.59 4.65
C PHE A 60 -16.91 -1.16 3.59
N SER A 61 -18.14 -1.50 3.98
CA SER A 61 -19.15 -2.06 3.08
C SER A 61 -19.47 -1.11 1.93
N ALA A 62 -19.71 0.17 2.25
CA ALA A 62 -19.97 1.21 1.25
C ALA A 62 -18.79 1.40 0.30
N ALA A 63 -17.56 1.39 0.84
CA ALA A 63 -16.36 1.55 0.04
C ALA A 63 -16.11 0.35 -0.89
N MET A 64 -16.39 -0.87 -0.42
CA MET A 64 -16.36 -2.08 -1.24
C MET A 64 -17.43 -2.08 -2.32
N ALA A 65 -18.68 -1.78 -1.96
CA ALA A 65 -19.79 -1.70 -2.91
C ALA A 65 -19.50 -0.70 -4.04
N TYR A 66 -18.99 0.49 -3.68
CA TYR A 66 -18.58 1.50 -4.66
C TYR A 66 -17.51 0.97 -5.64
N LYS A 67 -16.45 0.34 -5.12
CA LYS A 67 -15.35 -0.17 -5.96
C LYS A 67 -15.78 -1.38 -6.81
N LEU A 68 -16.61 -2.27 -6.29
CA LEU A 68 -17.15 -3.40 -7.03
C LEU A 68 -18.12 -2.95 -8.13
N GLN A 69 -18.98 -1.96 -7.85
CA GLN A 69 -19.83 -1.36 -8.87
C GLN A 69 -19.00 -0.67 -9.96
N ALA A 70 -17.91 0.02 -9.59
CA ALA A 70 -16.98 0.61 -10.55
C ALA A 70 -16.33 -0.47 -11.45
N LEU A 71 -15.89 -1.59 -10.87
CA LEU A 71 -15.34 -2.73 -11.62
C LEU A 71 -16.38 -3.32 -12.58
N GLN A 72 -17.61 -3.54 -12.10
CA GLN A 72 -18.71 -4.04 -12.92
C GLN A 72 -19.05 -3.11 -14.08
N ARG A 73 -19.06 -1.79 -13.85
CA ARG A 73 -19.25 -0.79 -14.93
C ARG A 73 -18.08 -0.76 -15.91
N CYS A 74 -16.85 -0.96 -15.43
CA CYS A 74 -15.66 -0.96 -16.26
C CYS A 74 -15.71 -2.07 -17.32
N ASN A 75 -16.14 -3.28 -16.92
CA ASN A 75 -16.41 -4.36 -17.87
C ASN A 75 -17.41 -5.38 -17.29
N ARG A 76 -18.67 -5.26 -17.70
CA ARG A 76 -19.75 -6.11 -17.20
C ARG A 76 -19.62 -7.58 -17.65
N SER A 77 -19.05 -7.83 -18.82
CA SER A 77 -18.96 -9.19 -19.38
C SER A 77 -17.84 -10.02 -18.76
N LEU A 78 -16.82 -9.37 -18.20
CA LEU A 78 -15.71 -10.01 -17.47
C LEU A 78 -15.92 -10.05 -15.96
N TYR A 79 -16.76 -9.17 -15.40
CA TYR A 79 -17.08 -9.17 -13.97
C TYR A 79 -17.69 -10.51 -13.55
N LEU A 80 -17.05 -11.20 -12.60
CA LEU A 80 -17.39 -12.55 -12.13
C LEU A 80 -17.30 -13.68 -13.17
N ASN A 81 -16.94 -13.39 -14.43
CA ASN A 81 -16.78 -14.39 -15.48
C ASN A 81 -15.31 -14.81 -15.63
N VAL A 82 -14.82 -15.59 -14.66
CA VAL A 82 -13.43 -16.07 -14.61
C VAL A 82 -13.05 -17.00 -15.75
N SER A 83 -14.02 -17.72 -16.33
CA SER A 83 -13.81 -18.56 -17.51
C SER A 83 -13.47 -17.71 -18.73
N ARG A 84 -14.18 -16.60 -18.94
CA ARG A 84 -13.87 -15.66 -20.02
C ARG A 84 -12.52 -14.97 -19.80
N LEU A 85 -12.18 -14.58 -18.58
CA LEU A 85 -10.85 -14.01 -18.25
C LEU A 85 -9.70 -14.95 -18.66
N ARG A 86 -9.87 -16.26 -18.49
CA ARG A 86 -8.90 -17.30 -18.87
C ARG A 86 -8.66 -17.38 -20.37
N GLN A 87 -9.70 -17.12 -21.15
CA GLN A 87 -9.70 -17.23 -22.61
C GLN A 87 -9.21 -15.96 -23.29
N LEU A 88 -9.10 -14.83 -22.58
CA LEU A 88 -8.62 -13.59 -23.16
C LEU A 88 -7.18 -13.75 -23.69
N PRO A 89 -6.88 -13.19 -24.89
CA PRO A 89 -5.52 -12.97 -25.32
C PRO A 89 -4.72 -12.16 -24.29
N THR A 90 -3.40 -12.39 -24.22
CA THR A 90 -2.51 -11.70 -23.25
C THR A 90 -2.64 -10.18 -23.32
N THR A 91 -2.73 -9.61 -24.52
CA THR A 91 -2.88 -8.16 -24.74
C THR A 91 -4.21 -7.61 -24.22
N GLU A 92 -5.31 -8.35 -24.38
CA GLU A 92 -6.62 -7.97 -23.87
C GLU A 92 -6.70 -8.10 -22.35
N LEU A 93 -6.14 -9.16 -21.78
CA LEU A 93 -6.05 -9.32 -20.33
C LEU A 93 -5.21 -8.19 -19.71
N ALA A 94 -4.08 -7.85 -20.33
CA ALA A 94 -3.26 -6.71 -19.92
C ALA A 94 -4.06 -5.40 -19.98
N ALA A 95 -4.79 -5.14 -21.06
CA ALA A 95 -5.63 -3.95 -21.21
C ALA A 95 -6.73 -3.89 -20.13
N TYR A 96 -7.34 -5.03 -19.80
CA TYR A 96 -8.33 -5.13 -18.73
C TYR A 96 -7.73 -4.78 -17.35
N LEU A 97 -6.55 -5.31 -17.02
CA LEU A 97 -5.87 -4.98 -15.76
C LEU A 97 -5.45 -3.50 -15.70
N ARG A 98 -4.88 -2.95 -16.79
CA ARG A 98 -4.55 -1.52 -16.85
C ARG A 98 -5.76 -0.63 -16.61
N LYS A 99 -6.88 -0.93 -17.28
CA LYS A 99 -8.08 -0.08 -17.25
C LYS A 99 -8.92 -0.29 -15.98
N CYS A 100 -9.23 -1.54 -15.64
CA CYS A 100 -10.22 -1.87 -14.61
C CYS A 100 -9.60 -2.20 -13.24
N PHE A 101 -8.33 -2.63 -13.20
CA PHE A 101 -7.58 -2.81 -11.97
C PHE A 101 -6.67 -1.61 -11.68
N ASP A 102 -6.61 -0.65 -12.62
CA ASP A 102 -5.88 0.61 -12.49
C ASP A 102 -4.41 0.34 -12.12
N TYR A 103 -3.77 -0.54 -12.87
CA TYR A 103 -2.38 -1.00 -12.66
C TYR A 103 -2.13 -1.57 -11.26
N GLY A 104 -3.17 -2.04 -10.56
CA GLY A 104 -3.05 -2.49 -9.18
C GLY A 104 -2.66 -1.37 -8.21
N ARG A 105 -3.01 -0.11 -8.51
CA ARG A 105 -2.67 1.06 -7.70
C ARG A 105 -3.14 0.90 -6.25
N ALA A 106 -2.45 1.60 -5.35
CA ALA A 106 -2.89 1.77 -3.96
C ALA A 106 -4.37 2.18 -3.89
N THR A 107 -5.10 1.68 -2.90
CA THR A 107 -6.56 1.84 -2.71
C THR A 107 -7.45 0.98 -3.60
N MET A 108 -6.89 0.16 -4.50
CA MET A 108 -7.64 -0.81 -5.30
C MET A 108 -7.87 -2.12 -4.53
N TYR A 109 -8.23 -2.04 -3.24
CA TYR A 109 -8.31 -3.19 -2.33
C TYR A 109 -9.37 -4.24 -2.71
N ALA A 110 -10.36 -3.88 -3.53
CA ALA A 110 -11.30 -4.85 -4.07
C ALA A 110 -10.65 -5.72 -5.16
N THR A 111 -10.12 -5.09 -6.22
CA THR A 111 -9.54 -5.79 -7.37
C THR A 111 -8.20 -6.43 -7.05
N SER A 112 -7.37 -5.80 -6.24
CA SER A 112 -6.09 -6.39 -5.82
C SER A 112 -6.29 -7.65 -4.95
N SER A 113 -7.44 -7.83 -4.31
CA SER A 113 -7.83 -9.06 -3.61
C SER A 113 -8.29 -10.18 -4.55
N MET A 114 -8.49 -9.90 -5.84
CA MET A 114 -8.83 -10.88 -6.88
C MET A 114 -7.56 -11.49 -7.48
N TYR A 115 -6.80 -12.20 -6.65
CA TYR A 115 -5.43 -12.63 -6.97
C TYR A 115 -5.30 -13.40 -8.29
N SER A 116 -6.32 -14.20 -8.64
CA SER A 116 -6.27 -15.02 -9.85
C SER A 116 -6.21 -14.20 -11.13
N ALA A 117 -6.84 -13.02 -11.21
CA ALA A 117 -6.73 -12.16 -12.38
C ALA A 117 -5.29 -11.65 -12.59
N CYS A 118 -4.65 -11.23 -11.49
CA CYS A 118 -3.27 -10.75 -11.50
C CYS A 118 -2.27 -11.89 -11.81
N LEU A 119 -2.42 -13.04 -11.15
CA LEU A 119 -1.57 -14.21 -11.37
C LEU A 119 -1.75 -14.83 -12.74
N LEU A 120 -2.97 -14.86 -13.28
CA LEU A 120 -3.23 -15.33 -14.64
C LEU A 120 -2.45 -14.53 -15.67
N HIS A 121 -2.36 -13.20 -15.50
CA HIS A 121 -1.55 -12.33 -16.35
C HIS A 121 -0.05 -12.59 -16.16
N ALA A 122 0.42 -12.66 -14.91
CA ALA A 122 1.83 -12.95 -14.62
C ALA A 122 2.29 -14.30 -15.21
N LEU A 123 1.43 -15.32 -15.17
CA LEU A 123 1.67 -16.64 -15.76
C LEU A 123 1.69 -16.66 -17.30
N ARG A 124 1.36 -15.54 -17.97
CA ARG A 124 1.59 -15.39 -19.43
C ARG A 124 3.05 -15.12 -19.77
N TYR A 125 3.84 -14.64 -18.82
CA TYR A 125 5.25 -14.29 -19.00
C TYR A 125 6.19 -15.26 -18.30
N PHE A 126 5.76 -15.80 -17.16
CA PHE A 126 6.61 -16.64 -16.30
C PHE A 126 5.97 -18.00 -16.06
N LYS A 127 6.81 -19.03 -15.96
CA LYS A 127 6.36 -20.39 -15.67
C LYS A 127 5.89 -20.50 -14.22
N ARG A 128 4.99 -21.46 -13.96
CA ARG A 128 4.39 -21.67 -12.62
C ARG A 128 5.43 -21.88 -11.52
N GLU A 129 6.52 -22.59 -11.84
CA GLU A 129 7.62 -22.95 -10.94
C GLU A 129 8.49 -21.74 -10.55
N GLN A 130 8.31 -20.60 -11.21
CA GLN A 130 8.92 -19.33 -10.84
C GLN A 130 8.16 -18.61 -9.73
N PHE A 131 7.02 -19.14 -9.26
CA PHE A 131 6.20 -18.54 -8.22
C PHE A 131 6.10 -19.43 -6.98
N LEU A 132 6.68 -18.99 -5.88
CA LEU A 132 6.37 -19.48 -4.55
C LEU A 132 5.19 -18.69 -4.00
N VAL A 133 4.01 -19.30 -3.99
CA VAL A 133 2.79 -18.67 -3.48
C VAL A 133 2.49 -19.22 -2.09
N LEU A 134 2.51 -18.33 -1.10
CA LEU A 134 2.33 -18.65 0.32
C LEU A 134 1.00 -18.08 0.80
N ARG A 135 0.26 -18.87 1.56
CA ARG A 135 -0.82 -18.33 2.38
C ARG A 135 -0.21 -17.55 3.53
N TYR A 136 -0.74 -16.36 3.76
CA TYR A 136 -0.36 -15.53 4.90
C TYR A 136 -0.59 -16.30 6.20
N GLU A 137 -1.75 -16.95 6.35
CA GLU A 137 -2.09 -17.69 7.56
C GLU A 137 -1.08 -18.80 7.87
N ASP A 138 -0.70 -19.59 6.86
CA ASP A 138 0.31 -20.64 6.99
C ASP A 138 1.69 -20.04 7.30
N LEU A 139 2.08 -18.97 6.60
CA LEU A 139 3.35 -18.29 6.81
C LEU A 139 3.47 -17.74 8.23
N MET A 140 2.41 -17.19 8.80
CA MET A 140 2.41 -16.69 10.18
C MET A 140 2.51 -17.81 11.21
N ALA A 141 2.06 -19.03 10.89
CA ALA A 141 2.17 -20.21 11.75
C ALA A 141 3.53 -20.91 11.63
N MET A 142 4.23 -20.73 10.49
CA MET A 142 5.55 -21.32 10.26
C MET A 142 6.60 -20.77 11.22
N ASP A 143 7.45 -21.66 11.73
CA ASP A 143 8.65 -21.25 12.42
C ASP A 143 9.68 -20.66 11.43
N ALA A 144 10.58 -19.84 11.97
CA ALA A 144 11.57 -19.13 11.17
C ALA A 144 12.49 -20.09 10.41
N THR A 145 12.83 -21.23 10.99
CA THR A 145 13.72 -22.24 10.38
C THR A 145 13.04 -22.90 9.18
N ALA A 146 11.79 -23.31 9.31
CA ALA A 146 10.99 -23.85 8.22
C ALA A 146 10.82 -22.84 7.09
N THR A 147 10.57 -21.57 7.43
CA THR A 147 10.44 -20.48 6.45
C THR A 147 11.75 -20.28 5.68
N LEU A 148 12.90 -20.17 6.36
CA LEU A 148 14.20 -20.01 5.70
C LEU A 148 14.55 -21.21 4.83
N ARG A 149 14.30 -22.44 5.28
CA ARG A 149 14.51 -23.65 4.47
C ARG A 149 13.63 -23.67 3.22
N LEU A 150 12.38 -23.23 3.32
CA LEU A 150 11.49 -23.11 2.17
C LEU A 150 12.01 -22.08 1.15
N LEU A 151 12.40 -20.90 1.63
CA LEU A 151 12.94 -19.83 0.77
C LEU A 151 14.27 -20.26 0.12
N SER A 152 15.16 -20.88 0.88
CA SER A 152 16.44 -21.42 0.39
C SER A 152 16.21 -22.42 -0.75
N ARG A 153 15.35 -23.43 -0.54
CA ARG A 153 15.03 -24.41 -1.59
C ARG A 153 14.43 -23.77 -2.84
N PHE A 154 13.53 -22.80 -2.68
CA PHE A 154 12.88 -22.15 -3.81
C PHE A 154 13.82 -21.23 -4.61
N THR A 155 14.67 -20.48 -3.90
CA THR A 155 15.59 -19.51 -4.50
C THR A 155 16.90 -20.16 -4.98
N GLY A 156 17.21 -21.37 -4.52
CA GLY A 156 18.51 -22.01 -4.73
C GLY A 156 19.63 -21.39 -3.90
N LEU A 157 19.31 -20.48 -2.97
CA LEU A 157 20.30 -19.87 -2.08
C LEU A 157 20.70 -20.87 -1.00
N HIS A 158 22.00 -21.00 -0.77
CA HIS A 158 22.52 -21.85 0.30
C HIS A 158 22.08 -21.35 1.67
N LEU A 159 21.64 -22.28 2.54
CA LEU A 159 21.33 -22.03 3.94
C LEU A 159 22.14 -23.01 4.78
N ASP A 160 23.14 -22.51 5.48
CA ASP A 160 23.94 -23.31 6.39
C ASP A 160 23.20 -23.58 7.72
N ASP A 161 23.52 -24.69 8.37
CA ASP A 161 22.88 -25.10 9.62
C ASP A 161 23.10 -24.10 10.77
N SER A 162 24.20 -23.36 10.76
CA SER A 162 24.47 -22.35 11.78
C SER A 162 23.50 -21.15 11.66
N THR A 163 23.21 -20.72 10.43
CA THR A 163 22.22 -19.67 10.14
C THR A 163 20.81 -20.16 10.45
N ALA A 164 20.49 -21.41 10.08
CA ALA A 164 19.22 -22.03 10.40
C ALA A 164 19.00 -22.15 11.93
N ALA A 165 20.02 -22.53 12.70
CA ALA A 165 19.96 -22.66 14.16
C ALA A 165 19.82 -21.32 14.89
N LYS A 166 20.26 -20.22 14.27
CA LYS A 166 20.08 -18.85 14.80
C LYS A 166 18.66 -18.33 14.58
N ALA A 167 17.91 -18.91 13.64
CA ALA A 167 16.52 -18.54 13.40
C ALA A 167 15.66 -19.00 14.58
N ARG A 168 14.95 -18.06 15.21
CA ARG A 168 14.10 -18.33 16.36
C ARG A 168 12.75 -17.68 16.19
N GLY A 169 11.74 -18.30 16.80
CA GLY A 169 10.36 -17.81 16.79
C GLY A 169 9.62 -18.11 15.49
N GLN A 170 8.42 -17.56 15.39
CA GLN A 170 7.59 -17.62 14.20
C GLN A 170 7.72 -16.33 13.39
N CYS A 171 7.24 -16.34 12.15
CA CYS A 171 6.96 -15.11 11.40
C CYS A 171 5.92 -14.30 12.17
N GLN A 172 6.36 -13.47 13.10
CA GLN A 172 5.44 -12.75 13.98
C GLN A 172 5.16 -11.33 13.51
N PRO A 173 3.92 -10.85 13.67
CA PRO A 173 3.57 -9.47 13.34
C PRO A 173 4.04 -8.56 14.48
N ALA A 174 5.32 -8.18 14.47
CA ALA A 174 6.00 -7.15 15.29
C ALA A 174 5.86 -7.20 16.84
N ARG A 175 4.91 -7.95 17.42
CA ARG A 175 4.55 -7.84 18.84
C ARG A 175 5.59 -8.43 19.80
N LEU A 176 6.38 -9.43 19.40
CA LEU A 176 7.39 -10.03 20.30
C LEU A 176 8.80 -9.42 20.22
N ARG A 177 9.05 -8.38 19.41
CA ARG A 177 10.33 -7.64 19.48
C ARG A 177 10.29 -6.44 20.43
N ALA A 178 9.31 -6.37 21.33
CA ALA A 178 9.31 -5.41 22.44
C ALA A 178 10.36 -5.72 23.54
N GLY A 179 11.09 -6.83 23.45
CA GLY A 179 11.94 -7.33 24.54
C GLY A 179 13.44 -6.99 24.51
N LYS A 180 14.03 -6.43 23.44
CA LYS A 180 15.50 -6.26 23.41
C LYS A 180 16.10 -4.95 22.90
N GLN A 181 15.37 -4.03 22.28
CA GLN A 181 15.87 -2.66 22.03
C GLN A 181 14.71 -1.69 21.76
N GLY A 182 14.21 -1.05 22.81
CA GLY A 182 13.76 0.34 22.76
C GLY A 182 12.61 0.72 21.81
N LYS A 183 11.40 0.23 22.09
CA LYS A 183 10.13 1.00 22.22
C LYS A 183 8.96 0.02 22.23
N ALA A 184 8.49 -0.34 23.43
CA ALA A 184 7.27 -1.11 23.63
C ALA A 184 6.00 -0.43 23.07
N ASP A 185 6.11 0.84 22.64
CA ASP A 185 4.98 1.67 22.24
C ASP A 185 4.74 1.80 20.73
N ALA A 186 5.55 1.15 19.88
CA ALA A 186 5.31 1.20 18.44
C ALA A 186 3.99 0.45 18.15
N PRO A 187 2.91 1.15 17.76
CA PRO A 187 1.65 0.49 17.49
C PRO A 187 1.88 -0.53 16.35
N PRO A 188 1.22 -1.70 16.40
CA PRO A 188 1.29 -2.63 15.29
C PRO A 188 0.90 -1.90 14.00
N ASN A 189 1.76 -1.96 12.99
CA ASN A 189 1.51 -1.37 11.65
C ASN A 189 0.30 -2.01 10.94
N ALA A 190 -0.33 -3.03 11.54
CA ALA A 190 -1.54 -3.66 11.04
C ALA A 190 -2.79 -2.87 11.46
N TYR A 191 -3.12 -1.83 10.68
CA TYR A 191 -4.33 -1.01 10.87
C TYR A 191 -5.63 -1.83 10.99
N SER A 192 -5.67 -3.01 10.33
CA SER A 192 -6.79 -3.95 10.33
C SER A 192 -7.12 -4.54 11.71
N SER A 193 -6.16 -4.64 12.61
CA SER A 193 -6.36 -5.17 13.97
C SER A 193 -6.76 -4.09 14.99
N SER A 194 -6.71 -2.82 14.58
CA SER A 194 -6.83 -1.69 15.51
C SER A 194 -8.19 -0.99 15.48
N SER A 195 -9.04 -1.23 14.48
CA SER A 195 -10.36 -0.61 14.43
C SER A 195 -11.26 -1.24 15.49
N PRO A 196 -11.86 -0.44 16.40
CA PRO A 196 -12.75 -0.97 17.44
C PRO A 196 -14.03 -1.61 16.87
N HIS A 197 -14.36 -1.30 15.61
CA HIS A 197 -15.54 -1.79 14.89
C HIS A 197 -15.18 -2.80 13.78
N ALA A 198 -13.98 -3.40 13.85
CA ALA A 198 -13.52 -4.29 12.78
C ALA A 198 -14.40 -5.52 12.60
N ALA A 199 -14.88 -6.10 13.70
CA ALA A 199 -15.70 -7.31 13.65
C ALA A 199 -17.06 -7.04 13.00
N GLU A 200 -17.70 -5.93 13.34
CA GLU A 200 -18.99 -5.51 12.80
C GLU A 200 -18.89 -5.18 11.32
N MET A 201 -17.88 -4.38 10.92
CA MET A 201 -17.65 -4.04 9.52
C MET A 201 -17.37 -5.27 8.65
N LEU A 202 -16.62 -6.24 9.18
CA LEU A 202 -16.36 -7.50 8.48
C LEU A 202 -17.62 -8.36 8.40
N ALA A 203 -18.38 -8.49 9.50
CA ALA A 203 -19.61 -9.25 9.53
C ALA A 203 -20.66 -8.69 8.55
N GLU A 204 -20.76 -7.37 8.44
CA GLU A 204 -21.65 -6.68 7.51
C GLU A 204 -21.27 -6.93 6.04
N ALA A 205 -19.98 -6.79 5.70
CA ALA A 205 -19.52 -6.89 4.31
C ALA A 205 -19.28 -8.33 3.83
N ALA A 206 -18.93 -9.26 4.73
CA ALA A 206 -18.42 -10.59 4.38
C ALA A 206 -19.33 -11.38 3.41
N PRO A 207 -20.66 -11.51 3.62
CA PRO A 207 -21.48 -12.35 2.75
C PRO A 207 -21.41 -11.94 1.26
N GLN A 208 -21.46 -10.63 0.98
CA GLN A 208 -21.35 -10.12 -0.37
C GLN A 208 -19.95 -10.35 -0.96
N LEU A 209 -18.91 -10.12 -0.15
CA LEU A 209 -17.52 -10.26 -0.60
C LEU A 209 -17.11 -11.71 -0.83
N GLU A 210 -17.57 -12.63 0.01
CA GLU A 210 -17.40 -14.07 -0.18
C GLU A 210 -17.98 -14.49 -1.54
N ALA A 211 -19.22 -14.09 -1.85
CA ALA A 211 -19.87 -14.41 -3.11
C ALA A 211 -19.09 -13.83 -4.31
N VAL A 212 -18.58 -12.60 -4.20
CA VAL A 212 -17.81 -11.94 -5.25
C VAL A 212 -16.44 -12.59 -5.45
N PHE A 213 -15.74 -12.95 -4.37
CA PHE A 213 -14.40 -13.53 -4.46
C PHE A 213 -14.41 -15.04 -4.75
N ALA A 214 -15.51 -15.75 -4.48
CA ALA A 214 -15.63 -17.19 -4.71
C ALA A 214 -15.16 -17.66 -6.10
N PRO A 215 -15.65 -17.10 -7.24
CA PRO A 215 -15.18 -17.54 -8.56
C PRO A 215 -13.69 -17.26 -8.79
N TYR A 216 -13.16 -16.16 -8.26
CA TYR A 216 -11.74 -15.83 -8.35
C TYR A 216 -10.87 -16.77 -7.50
N ASN A 217 -11.34 -17.17 -6.31
CA ASN A 217 -10.66 -18.14 -5.44
C ASN A 217 -10.70 -19.55 -6.04
N ALA A 218 -11.79 -19.94 -6.70
CA ALA A 218 -11.86 -21.19 -7.44
C ALA A 218 -10.79 -21.22 -8.55
N LEU A 219 -10.71 -20.17 -9.37
CA LEU A 219 -9.67 -20.05 -10.40
C LEU A 219 -8.26 -20.04 -9.79
N LEU A 220 -8.05 -19.38 -8.64
CA LEU A 220 -6.73 -19.35 -7.98
C LEU A 220 -6.25 -20.76 -7.59
N ARG A 221 -7.16 -21.60 -7.07
CA ARG A 221 -6.84 -23.00 -6.72
C ARG A 221 -6.47 -23.82 -7.94
N GLU A 222 -7.19 -23.65 -9.04
CA GLU A 222 -6.90 -24.31 -10.32
C GLU A 222 -5.54 -23.89 -10.88
N LEU A 223 -5.25 -22.59 -10.90
CA LEU A 223 -4.00 -22.06 -11.46
C LEU A 223 -2.78 -22.47 -10.64
N LEU A 224 -2.92 -22.58 -9.32
CA LEU A 224 -1.77 -22.60 -8.44
C LEU A 224 -1.67 -23.81 -7.53
N HIS A 225 -2.66 -24.01 -6.66
CA HIS A 225 -2.67 -25.10 -5.67
C HIS A 225 -4.03 -25.21 -4.95
N PRO A 226 -4.58 -26.42 -4.73
CA PRO A 226 -5.87 -26.62 -4.07
C PRO A 226 -5.99 -26.04 -2.65
N ARG A 227 -4.88 -25.96 -1.92
CA ARG A 227 -4.85 -25.41 -0.54
C ARG A 227 -5.03 -23.89 -0.46
N LEU A 228 -5.03 -23.17 -1.58
CA LEU A 228 -5.32 -21.72 -1.61
C LEU A 228 -6.84 -21.47 -1.49
N SER A 229 -7.40 -21.91 -0.37
CA SER A 229 -8.79 -21.74 0.01
C SER A 229 -8.87 -21.07 1.36
N TRP A 230 -9.94 -20.31 1.56
CA TRP A 230 -10.26 -19.67 2.83
C TRP A 230 -11.71 -19.96 3.21
N ALA A 231 -11.93 -20.15 4.50
CA ALA A 231 -13.25 -20.34 5.08
C ALA A 231 -13.76 -19.03 5.66
N ALA A 232 -15.07 -18.93 5.87
CA ALA A 232 -15.68 -17.78 6.56
C ALA A 232 -15.08 -17.51 7.95
N SER A 233 -14.50 -18.53 8.61
CA SER A 233 -13.77 -18.35 9.88
C SER A 233 -12.50 -17.51 9.74
N ASP A 234 -11.86 -17.48 8.57
CA ASP A 234 -10.53 -16.88 8.38
C ASP A 234 -10.54 -15.34 8.43
N HIS A 235 -11.70 -14.74 8.17
CA HIS A 235 -11.91 -13.29 8.28
C HIS A 235 -12.91 -12.89 9.36
N ARG A 236 -13.47 -13.85 10.11
CA ARG A 236 -14.28 -13.53 11.29
C ARG A 236 -13.41 -12.99 12.41
N LYS A 237 -13.92 -11.99 13.12
CA LYS A 237 -13.29 -11.42 14.31
C LYS A 237 -14.25 -11.43 15.46
N VAL A 238 -13.72 -11.61 16.66
CA VAL A 238 -14.49 -11.46 17.90
C VAL A 238 -14.80 -9.98 18.11
N PRO A 239 -16.08 -9.59 18.24
CA PRO A 239 -16.44 -8.21 18.58
C PRO A 239 -15.84 -7.78 19.91
N LEU A 240 -15.37 -6.54 19.98
CA LEU A 240 -14.94 -5.97 21.25
C LEU A 240 -16.15 -5.61 22.12
N SER A 241 -16.02 -5.80 23.44
CA SER A 241 -16.99 -5.28 24.40
C SER A 241 -17.09 -3.75 24.31
N ALA A 242 -18.20 -3.18 24.78
CA ALA A 242 -18.40 -1.72 24.80
C ALA A 242 -17.27 -1.01 25.55
N GLU A 243 -16.85 -1.56 26.70
CA GLU A 243 -15.73 -1.05 27.49
C GLU A 243 -14.40 -1.12 26.72
N ALA A 244 -14.11 -2.25 26.06
CA ALA A 244 -12.89 -2.39 25.26
C ALA A 244 -12.87 -1.39 24.08
N LYS A 245 -14.02 -1.17 23.43
CA LYS A 245 -14.15 -0.13 22.38
C LYS A 245 -13.90 1.26 22.94
N ALA A 246 -14.49 1.60 24.09
CA ALA A 246 -14.29 2.88 24.76
C ALA A 246 -12.82 3.11 25.13
N ARG A 247 -12.14 2.08 25.65
CA ARG A 247 -10.70 2.14 25.96
C ARG A 247 -9.86 2.40 24.71
N VAL A 248 -10.07 1.64 23.63
CA VAL A 248 -9.35 1.84 22.35
C VAL A 248 -9.60 3.24 21.77
N ALA A 249 -10.84 3.75 21.88
CA ALA A 249 -11.18 5.10 21.45
C ALA A 249 -10.46 6.17 22.30
N ALA A 250 -10.44 6.01 23.62
CA ALA A 250 -9.75 6.90 24.54
C ALA A 250 -8.23 6.91 24.27
N GLU A 251 -7.59 5.75 24.11
CA GLU A 251 -6.18 5.64 23.76
C GLU A 251 -5.84 6.35 22.44
N ARG A 252 -6.68 6.17 21.41
CA ARG A 252 -6.52 6.85 20.11
C ARG A 252 -6.65 8.37 20.25
N TYR A 253 -7.60 8.85 21.04
CA TYR A 253 -7.77 10.26 21.34
C TYR A 253 -6.53 10.84 22.03
N GLN A 254 -6.03 10.17 23.07
CA GLN A 254 -4.81 10.58 23.78
C GLN A 254 -3.58 10.61 22.87
N ARG A 255 -3.41 9.60 22.00
CA ARG A 255 -2.32 9.59 21.00
C ARG A 255 -2.42 10.77 20.03
N ARG A 256 -3.62 11.11 19.54
CA ARG A 256 -3.83 12.28 18.66
C ARG A 256 -3.50 13.59 19.37
N LEU A 257 -3.91 13.74 20.63
CA LEU A 257 -3.54 14.90 21.45
C LEU A 257 -2.03 15.01 21.62
N ALA A 258 -1.34 13.91 21.94
CA ALA A 258 0.11 13.88 22.09
C ALA A 258 0.85 14.27 20.79
N LEU A 259 0.40 13.78 19.63
CA LEU A 259 0.94 14.17 18.34
C LEU A 259 0.72 15.66 18.04
N ARG A 260 -0.47 16.19 18.32
CA ARG A 260 -0.78 17.61 18.15
C ARG A 260 0.11 18.48 19.03
N ARG A 261 0.29 18.11 20.31
CA ARG A 261 1.22 18.80 21.22
C ARG A 261 2.64 18.83 20.65
N ARG A 262 3.17 17.69 20.18
CA ARG A 262 4.50 17.62 19.55
C ARG A 262 4.62 18.51 18.31
N GLN A 263 3.59 18.55 17.47
CA GLN A 263 3.58 19.41 16.28
C GLN A 263 3.59 20.90 16.65
N VAL A 264 2.80 21.28 17.66
CA VAL A 264 2.79 22.65 18.19
C VAL A 264 4.16 23.02 18.75
N SER A 265 4.76 22.18 19.61
CA SER A 265 6.09 22.42 20.16
C SER A 265 7.16 22.55 19.07
N ARG A 266 7.11 21.72 18.02
CA ARG A 266 8.04 21.84 16.88
C ARG A 266 7.87 23.16 16.13
N ARG A 267 6.64 23.62 15.93
CA ARG A 267 6.35 24.91 15.28
C ARG A 267 6.84 26.08 16.13
N VAL A 268 6.62 26.06 17.44
CA VAL A 268 7.14 27.07 18.38
C VAL A 268 8.67 27.14 18.29
N ALA A 269 9.36 26.01 18.41
CA ALA A 269 10.82 25.95 18.30
C ALA A 269 11.36 26.38 16.91
N GLN A 270 10.58 26.25 15.85
CA GLN A 270 10.94 26.78 14.53
C GLN A 270 10.79 28.30 14.47
N ILE A 271 9.73 28.86 15.06
CA ILE A 271 9.49 30.30 15.15
C ILE A 271 10.57 30.97 15.98
N GLU A 272 10.92 30.41 17.14
CA GLU A 272 11.98 30.92 18.02
C GLU A 272 13.34 30.95 17.31
N ARG A 273 13.73 29.84 16.65
CA ARG A 273 14.96 29.80 15.85
C ARG A 273 14.96 30.83 14.72
N ALA A 274 13.83 31.04 14.05
CA ALA A 274 13.72 32.06 13.01
C ALA A 274 13.79 33.49 13.57
N ALA A 275 13.32 33.72 14.81
CA ALA A 275 13.48 35.00 15.50
C ALA A 275 14.95 35.23 15.92
N GLU A 276 15.62 34.21 16.44
CA GLU A 276 17.04 34.27 16.80
C GLU A 276 17.92 34.60 15.59
N VAL A 277 17.72 33.90 14.46
CA VAL A 277 18.45 34.19 13.21
C VAL A 277 18.20 35.63 12.73
N ARG A 278 16.95 36.11 12.78
CA ARG A 278 16.64 37.51 12.43
C ARG A 278 17.33 38.51 13.35
N SER A 279 17.40 38.24 14.65
CA SER A 279 18.11 39.11 15.60
C SER A 279 19.62 39.19 15.33
N ARG A 280 20.25 38.06 14.95
CA ARG A 280 21.68 38.02 14.59
C ARG A 280 21.97 38.78 13.30
N ILE A 281 21.12 38.63 12.29
CA ILE A 281 21.25 39.38 11.03
C ILE A 281 21.04 40.88 11.25
N GLY A 282 20.02 41.26 12.03
CA GLY A 282 19.75 42.66 12.38
C GLY A 282 20.90 43.30 13.18
N GLY A 283 21.47 42.56 14.13
CA GLY A 283 22.65 43.01 14.89
C GLY A 283 23.90 43.18 14.02
N ALA A 284 24.16 42.26 13.09
CA ALA A 284 25.28 42.36 12.16
C ALA A 284 25.15 43.56 11.20
N ALA A 285 23.94 43.84 10.70
CA ALA A 285 23.68 45.02 9.86
C ALA A 285 23.86 46.35 10.64
N ALA A 286 23.45 46.39 11.90
CA ALA A 286 23.64 47.57 12.76
C ALA A 286 25.11 47.80 13.17
N ALA A 287 25.92 46.74 13.25
CA ALA A 287 27.36 46.83 13.51
C ALA A 287 28.14 47.29 12.26
N ALA A 288 27.76 46.84 11.05
CA ALA A 288 28.36 47.27 9.80
C ALA A 288 28.08 48.76 9.47
N GLY A 289 26.95 49.31 9.94
CA GLY A 289 26.56 50.70 9.70
C GLY A 289 27.32 51.78 10.49
N ARG A 290 28.17 51.42 11.46
CA ARG A 290 28.91 52.40 12.29
C ARG A 290 30.40 52.58 11.90
N GLY A 291 30.88 51.87 10.88
CA GLY A 291 32.29 51.91 10.46
C GLY A 291 32.58 52.69 9.17
N ALA A 292 31.58 53.14 8.42
CA ALA A 292 31.77 53.79 7.12
C ALA A 292 31.42 55.29 7.17
N GLY A 293 32.26 56.04 7.88
CA GLY A 293 32.37 57.47 7.68
C GLY A 293 33.18 57.75 6.40
N ARG A 294 32.56 58.55 5.51
CA ARG A 294 33.18 59.39 4.45
C ARG A 294 33.95 58.68 3.32
N GLY A 295 33.30 58.59 2.15
CA GLY A 295 34.00 58.33 0.90
C GLY A 295 33.09 58.37 -0.33
N ALA A 296 33.13 59.51 -1.03
CA ALA A 296 32.89 59.70 -2.46
C ALA A 296 31.49 59.41 -3.06
N ILE A 297 30.89 60.53 -3.46
CA ILE A 297 29.95 60.71 -4.58
C ILE A 297 30.49 60.02 -5.84
N ALA A 298 29.70 59.16 -6.48
CA ALA A 298 29.82 58.92 -7.92
C ALA A 298 28.49 58.45 -8.53
N ARG A 299 28.05 59.25 -9.50
CA ARG A 299 26.90 59.05 -10.39
C ARG A 299 27.12 57.78 -11.23
N GLY A 300 26.05 57.03 -11.51
CA GLY A 300 26.14 55.90 -12.43
C GLY A 300 24.79 55.28 -12.75
N ALA A 301 24.18 55.74 -13.84
CA ALA A 301 22.95 55.22 -14.41
C ALA A 301 23.02 53.73 -14.77
N ARG A 302 21.88 53.01 -14.67
CA ARG A 302 21.21 52.39 -15.84
C ARG A 302 19.98 51.60 -15.43
N ARG A 303 18.84 52.07 -15.95
CA ARG A 303 17.61 51.31 -16.17
C ARG A 303 17.91 50.01 -16.93
N ARG A 304 17.42 48.87 -16.42
CA ARG A 304 17.00 47.74 -17.26
C ARG A 304 15.70 47.18 -16.70
N GLY A 305 14.61 47.49 -17.40
CA GLY A 305 13.33 46.82 -17.23
C GLY A 305 13.46 45.36 -17.69
N GLY A 306 13.26 44.43 -16.77
CA GLY A 306 13.15 43.00 -17.03
C GLY A 306 11.72 42.56 -16.74
N ALA A 307 10.99 42.27 -17.81
CA ALA A 307 9.63 41.78 -17.79
C ALA A 307 9.47 40.50 -16.93
N ARG A 308 8.46 40.47 -16.06
CA ARG A 308 7.88 39.23 -15.55
C ARG A 308 6.45 39.11 -16.04
N ARG A 309 6.29 38.31 -17.10
CA ARG A 309 5.00 37.75 -17.53
C ARG A 309 4.47 36.85 -16.42
N LEU A 310 3.25 37.09 -16.00
CA LEU A 310 2.44 36.18 -15.21
C LEU A 310 2.05 34.97 -16.08
N PRO A 311 2.08 33.72 -15.56
CA PRO A 311 1.47 32.61 -16.27
C PRO A 311 -0.07 32.75 -16.19
N GLY A 312 -0.67 32.90 -17.37
CA GLY A 312 -2.11 32.94 -17.57
C GLY A 312 -2.77 31.64 -17.16
N ARG A 313 -3.90 31.77 -16.46
CA ARG A 313 -4.97 30.76 -16.43
C ARG A 313 -5.42 30.51 -17.87
N ARG A 314 -5.30 29.27 -18.35
CA ARG A 314 -6.21 28.73 -19.37
C ARG A 314 -7.17 27.78 -18.69
N GLY A 315 -8.41 28.23 -18.56
CA GLY A 315 -9.55 27.34 -18.66
C GLY A 315 -9.95 27.24 -20.13
N GLU A 316 -10.42 26.06 -20.52
CA GLU A 316 -11.16 25.68 -21.73
C GLU A 316 -11.11 24.14 -21.75
N ALA A 317 -12.11 23.37 -22.15
CA ALA A 317 -13.52 23.62 -22.42
C ALA A 317 -14.19 22.24 -22.47
N HIS A 318 -15.51 22.26 -22.28
CA HIS A 318 -16.44 21.19 -22.59
C HIS A 318 -16.55 20.94 -24.12
N GLU A 319 -17.30 19.88 -24.46
CA GLU A 319 -17.77 19.43 -25.80
C GLU A 319 -16.82 18.44 -26.50
N GLY A 320 -17.26 17.30 -27.05
CA GLY A 320 -18.61 16.77 -27.28
C GLY A 320 -18.51 15.51 -28.18
N ALA A 321 -19.68 15.04 -28.62
CA ALA A 321 -19.92 14.06 -29.69
C ALA A 321 -19.93 12.56 -29.32
N ALA A 322 -21.12 12.13 -28.89
CA ALA A 322 -21.71 10.87 -29.34
C ALA A 322 -22.21 11.02 -30.78
N SER A 323 -21.98 10.00 -31.62
CA SER A 323 -22.93 9.44 -32.62
C SER A 323 -22.19 8.50 -33.58
N ARG A 324 -22.41 7.19 -33.40
CA ARG A 324 -22.85 6.21 -34.39
C ARG A 324 -22.88 4.83 -33.73
#